data_AF-A0AAD4SJK0-F1
#
_entry.id   AF-A0AAD4SJK0-F1
#
_cell.length_a   1.000
_cell.length_b   1.000
_cell.length_c   1.000
_cell.angle_alpha   90.00
_cell.angle_beta   90.00
_cell.angle_gamma   90.00
#
_symmetry.space_group_name_H-M   'P 1'
#
loop_
_entity.id
_entity.type
_entity.pdbx_description
1 polymer ?
#
loop_
_entity_poly.entity_id
_entity_poly.type
_entity_poly.pdbx_seq_one_letter_code
_entity_poly.pdbx_strand_id
1 'polypeptide(L)'
;MDDEVAQAVEKAIKEWEETSPSIENNVKAIEGFGTSVDGLTEEESSHHRLNGLAQDGLPLLRSLQFRLDLLAQQLLTEEQVQSAQSTLKSWKDQYQSLHLGLRNANLQAQINMRKAAQTKRELLLGGGEESTIRRRNLQTKAGMTNASESITESLRRIRQLMVQEVERSEYTLATLDELTGVLKKAESEYKGHRSLLMRTKNLISTMRHQDVLDRLILLVGFLLFSCAVF
;
A
#
# COMPACT_ATOMS: atom_id res chain seq x y z
N MET A 1 22.43 -16.84 18.36
CA MET A 1 22.22 -16.46 16.94
C MET A 1 20.81 -16.83 16.49
N ASP A 2 20.36 -18.08 16.69
CA ASP A 2 18.99 -18.47 16.30
C ASP A 2 17.88 -17.71 17.06
N ASP A 3 18.06 -17.46 18.37
CA ASP A 3 17.09 -16.69 19.18
C ASP A 3 16.95 -15.22 18.75
N GLU A 4 18.03 -14.60 18.28
CA GLU A 4 18.06 -13.19 17.89
C GLU A 4 17.34 -12.97 16.54
N VAL A 5 17.51 -13.92 15.61
CA VAL A 5 16.81 -13.94 14.33
C VAL A 5 15.31 -14.21 14.53
N ALA A 6 14.96 -15.16 15.41
CA ALA A 6 13.56 -15.45 15.74
C ALA A 6 12.86 -14.23 16.37
N GLN A 7 13.51 -13.54 17.30
CA GLN A 7 12.98 -12.33 17.93
C GLN A 7 12.82 -11.18 16.91
N ALA A 8 13.74 -11.04 15.95
CA ALA A 8 13.64 -10.04 14.88
C ALA A 8 12.48 -10.33 13.92
N VAL A 9 12.20 -11.60 13.62
CA VAL A 9 11.04 -12.04 12.82
C VAL A 9 9.74 -11.72 13.56
N GLU A 10 9.64 -12.06 14.85
CA GLU A 10 8.44 -11.81 15.66
C GLU A 10 8.15 -10.31 15.78
N LYS A 11 9.19 -9.48 15.98
CA LYS A 11 9.07 -8.02 15.97
C LYS A 11 8.56 -7.49 14.63
N ALA A 12 9.07 -8.00 13.51
CA ALA A 12 8.62 -7.59 12.19
C ALA A 12 7.15 -7.99 11.93
N ILE A 13 6.73 -9.16 12.43
CA ILE A 13 5.34 -9.62 12.35
C ILE A 13 4.43 -8.69 13.16
N LYS A 14 4.82 -8.35 14.39
CA LYS A 14 4.06 -7.41 15.22
C LYS A 14 3.95 -6.03 14.59
N GLU A 15 5.04 -5.50 14.04
CA GLU A 15 5.04 -4.21 13.32
C GLU A 15 4.10 -4.26 12.08
N TRP A 16 4.04 -5.39 11.38
CA TRP A 16 3.11 -5.59 10.26
C TRP A 16 1.64 -5.61 10.73
N GLU A 17 1.35 -6.37 11.78
CA GLU A 17 0.00 -6.51 12.34
C GLU A 17 -0.54 -5.20 12.93
N GLU A 18 0.32 -4.31 13.44
CA GLU A 18 -0.09 -3.00 13.92
C GLU A 18 -0.34 -2.01 12.77
N THR A 19 0.50 -2.05 11.73
CA THR A 19 0.49 -1.05 10.65
C THR A 19 -0.50 -1.36 9.54
N SER A 20 -0.68 -2.63 9.18
CA SER A 20 -1.62 -3.09 8.15
C SER A 20 -3.08 -2.64 8.39
N PRO A 21 -3.70 -2.89 9.57
CA PRO A 21 -5.07 -2.49 9.84
C PRO A 21 -5.24 -0.97 9.91
N SER A 22 -4.21 -0.23 10.36
CA SER A 22 -4.25 1.23 10.35
C SER A 22 -4.34 1.77 8.92
N ILE A 23 -3.59 1.18 7.97
CA ILE A 23 -3.64 1.57 6.56
C ILE A 23 -4.99 1.16 5.96
N GLU A 24 -5.49 -0.04 6.26
CA GLU A 24 -6.80 -0.49 5.77
C GLU A 24 -7.94 0.43 6.24
N ASN A 25 -7.92 0.85 7.51
CA ASN A 25 -8.91 1.80 8.04
C ASN A 25 -8.82 3.16 7.37
N ASN A 26 -7.60 3.65 7.10
CA ASN A 26 -7.41 4.90 6.35
C ASN A 26 -7.94 4.78 4.91
N VAL A 27 -7.71 3.66 4.24
CA VAL A 27 -8.23 3.38 2.89
C VAL A 27 -9.77 3.37 2.88
N LYS A 28 -10.42 2.73 3.86
CA LYS A 28 -11.88 2.73 3.99
C LYS A 28 -12.45 4.13 4.29
N ALA A 29 -11.75 4.92 5.10
CA ALA A 29 -12.15 6.30 5.38
C ALA A 29 -12.05 7.19 4.14
N ILE A 30 -11.04 6.98 3.29
CA ILE A 30 -10.87 7.66 1.99
C ILE A 30 -12.00 7.27 1.04
N GLU A 31 -12.41 5.99 0.99
CA GLU A 31 -13.51 5.53 0.13
C GLU A 31 -14.86 6.18 0.48
N GLY A 32 -15.09 6.47 1.76
CA GLY A 32 -16.29 7.17 2.24
C GLY A 32 -16.31 8.67 1.93
N PHE A 33 -15.21 9.24 1.44
CA PHE A 33 -15.08 10.66 1.18
C PHE A 33 -16.00 11.15 0.05
N GLY A 34 -16.62 12.32 0.24
CA GLY A 34 -17.48 12.95 -0.76
C GLY A 34 -18.89 12.35 -0.87
N THR A 35 -19.29 11.48 0.07
CA THR A 35 -20.67 10.99 0.19
C THR A 35 -21.61 12.03 0.82
N SER A 36 -21.08 12.99 1.57
CA SER A 36 -21.82 14.12 2.15
C SER A 36 -21.69 15.38 1.30
N VAL A 37 -22.81 16.06 1.03
CA VAL A 37 -22.88 17.28 0.21
C VAL A 37 -22.44 18.53 0.99
N ASP A 38 -22.39 18.47 2.32
CA ASP A 38 -22.28 19.63 3.21
C ASP A 38 -20.84 19.90 3.72
N GLY A 39 -19.95 18.90 3.66
CA GLY A 39 -18.65 18.89 4.36
C GLY A 39 -17.40 19.26 3.56
N LEU A 40 -17.52 19.88 2.38
CA LEU A 40 -16.40 19.99 1.42
C LEU A 40 -15.11 20.65 1.93
N THR A 41 -15.09 21.42 3.03
CA THR A 41 -13.87 22.17 3.43
C THR A 41 -13.13 21.60 4.64
N GLU A 42 -13.84 21.13 5.68
CA GLU A 42 -13.17 20.45 6.80
C GLU A 42 -12.77 19.01 6.45
N GLU A 43 -13.60 18.33 5.66
CA GLU A 43 -13.34 16.97 5.23
C GLU A 43 -12.07 16.92 4.33
N GLU A 44 -11.83 17.90 3.45
CA GLU A 44 -10.66 17.99 2.54
C GLU A 44 -9.30 17.86 3.27
N SER A 45 -9.14 18.59 4.38
CA SER A 45 -7.90 18.53 5.17
C SER A 45 -7.70 17.17 5.83
N SER A 46 -8.80 16.54 6.25
CA SER A 46 -8.78 15.22 6.86
C SER A 46 -8.47 14.13 5.82
N HIS A 47 -9.00 14.24 4.60
CA HIS A 47 -8.73 13.33 3.49
C HIS A 47 -7.26 13.38 3.06
N HIS A 48 -6.69 14.57 2.87
CA HIS A 48 -5.27 14.69 2.52
C HIS A 48 -4.39 14.07 3.61
N ARG A 49 -4.72 14.32 4.88
CA ARG A 49 -3.95 13.77 6.01
C ARG A 49 -4.04 12.25 6.08
N LEU A 50 -5.22 11.67 5.86
CA LEU A 50 -5.43 10.22 5.83
C LEU A 50 -4.74 9.56 4.63
N ASN A 51 -4.79 10.19 3.45
CA ASN A 51 -4.10 9.71 2.25
C ASN A 51 -2.58 9.77 2.43
N GLY A 52 -2.04 10.84 3.02
CA GLY A 52 -0.62 10.94 3.36
C GLY A 52 -0.18 9.85 4.33
N LEU A 53 -0.92 9.61 5.41
CA LEU A 53 -0.62 8.54 6.37
C LEU A 53 -0.68 7.14 5.73
N ALA A 54 -1.64 6.90 4.83
CA ALA A 54 -1.72 5.64 4.09
C ALA A 54 -0.54 5.48 3.10
N GLN A 55 -0.14 6.57 2.43
CA GLN A 55 1.00 6.60 1.51
C GLN A 55 2.33 6.38 2.23
N ASP A 56 2.52 6.97 3.41
CA ASP A 56 3.73 6.81 4.22
C ASP A 56 3.84 5.40 4.83
N GLY A 57 2.70 4.76 5.10
CA GLY A 57 2.65 3.39 5.62
C GLY A 57 3.05 2.31 4.60
N LEU A 58 2.84 2.54 3.30
CA LEU A 58 3.16 1.55 2.25
C LEU A 58 4.67 1.24 2.14
N PRO A 59 5.59 2.22 2.13
CA PRO A 59 7.03 1.98 2.20
C PRO A 59 7.46 1.19 3.45
N LEU A 60 6.81 1.44 4.60
CA LEU A 60 7.09 0.72 5.83
C LEU A 60 6.74 -0.77 5.69
N LEU A 61 5.53 -1.09 5.19
CA LEU A 61 5.12 -2.46 4.88
C LEU A 61 6.11 -3.13 3.91
N ARG A 62 6.51 -2.41 2.86
CA ARG A 62 7.51 -2.90 1.91
C ARG A 62 8.86 -3.23 2.58
N SER A 63 9.30 -2.38 3.50
CA SER A 63 10.55 -2.60 4.24
C SER A 63 10.47 -3.82 5.16
N LEU A 64 9.31 -4.08 5.76
CA LEU A 64 9.05 -5.25 6.60
C LEU A 64 9.07 -6.54 5.77
N GLN A 65 8.50 -6.54 4.56
CA GLN A 65 8.62 -7.66 3.63
C GLN A 65 10.08 -7.95 3.28
N PHE A 66 10.88 -6.92 3.00
CA PHE A 66 12.29 -7.09 2.69
C PHE A 66 13.08 -7.64 3.90
N ARG A 67 12.78 -7.15 5.11
CA ARG A 67 13.40 -7.62 6.35
C ARG A 67 13.07 -9.09 6.61
N LEU A 68 11.81 -9.48 6.45
CA LEU A 68 11.39 -10.88 6.60
C LEU A 68 12.02 -11.77 5.53
N ASP A 69 12.16 -11.30 4.28
CA ASP A 69 12.85 -12.06 3.22
C ASP A 69 14.35 -12.26 3.48
N LEU A 70 15.00 -11.29 4.14
CA LEU A 70 16.39 -11.39 4.57
C LEU A 70 16.55 -12.38 5.74
N LEU A 71 15.68 -12.27 6.76
CA LEU A 71 15.68 -13.16 7.92
C LEU A 71 15.33 -14.61 7.52
N ALA A 72 14.44 -14.79 6.54
CA ALA A 72 14.08 -16.09 5.99
C ALA A 72 15.27 -16.85 5.39
N GLN A 73 16.30 -16.14 4.90
CA GLN A 73 17.51 -16.75 4.33
C GLN A 73 18.52 -17.19 5.40
N GLN A 74 18.45 -16.59 6.59
CA GLN A 74 19.33 -16.87 7.71
C GLN A 74 18.87 -18.06 8.56
N LEU A 75 17.61 -18.49 8.39
CA LEU A 75 17.07 -19.67 9.07
C LEU A 75 17.73 -20.96 8.55
N LEU A 76 18.26 -21.76 9.47
CA LEU A 76 18.96 -23.01 9.15
C LEU A 76 18.01 -24.20 8.88
N THR A 77 16.75 -24.10 9.30
CA THR A 77 15.77 -25.21 9.27
C THR A 77 14.78 -25.05 8.11
N GLU A 78 14.67 -26.07 7.25
CA GLU A 78 13.81 -26.08 6.05
C GLU A 78 12.33 -25.78 6.36
N GLU A 79 11.80 -26.27 7.49
CA GLU A 79 10.42 -25.98 7.94
C GLU A 79 10.21 -24.49 8.28
N GLN A 80 11.17 -23.87 8.96
CA GLN A 80 11.08 -22.45 9.33
C GLN A 80 11.20 -21.57 8.08
N VAL A 81 12.06 -21.93 7.13
CA VAL A 81 12.17 -21.27 5.83
C VAL A 81 10.84 -21.36 5.07
N GLN A 82 10.19 -22.52 5.06
CA GLN A 82 8.91 -22.70 4.37
C GLN A 82 7.78 -21.87 5.02
N SER A 83 7.74 -21.79 6.36
CA SER A 83 6.78 -20.96 7.09
C SER A 83 7.00 -19.45 6.89
N ALA A 84 8.26 -19.01 6.83
CA ALA A 84 8.62 -17.63 6.53
C ALA A 84 8.29 -17.26 5.07
N GLN A 85 8.40 -18.20 4.14
CA GLN A 85 8.02 -17.97 2.74
C GLN A 85 6.50 -17.91 2.55
N SER A 86 5.72 -18.71 3.28
CA SER A 86 4.25 -18.65 3.20
C SER A 86 3.71 -17.35 3.79
N THR A 87 4.26 -16.89 4.91
CA THR A 87 3.95 -15.57 5.50
C THR A 87 4.39 -14.42 4.61
N LEU A 88 5.56 -14.50 3.98
CA LEU A 88 5.99 -13.50 3.00
C LEU A 88 5.03 -13.41 1.80
N LYS A 89 4.52 -14.56 1.33
CA LYS A 89 3.55 -14.59 0.23
C LYS A 89 2.24 -13.93 0.63
N SER A 90 1.71 -14.25 1.82
CA SER A 90 0.48 -13.62 2.31
C SER A 90 0.65 -12.11 2.53
N TRP A 91 1.80 -11.66 3.03
CA TRP A 91 2.11 -10.22 3.16
C TRP A 91 2.20 -9.52 1.82
N LYS A 92 2.74 -10.20 0.80
CA LYS A 92 2.81 -9.66 -0.56
C LYS A 92 1.43 -9.48 -1.17
N ASP A 93 0.56 -10.46 -1.00
CA ASP A 93 -0.82 -10.41 -1.47
C ASP A 93 -1.61 -9.32 -0.73
N GLN A 94 -1.45 -9.20 0.60
CA GLN A 94 -2.05 -8.13 1.41
C GLN A 94 -1.54 -6.73 1.01
N TYR A 95 -0.25 -6.56 0.77
CA TYR A 95 0.29 -5.30 0.28
C TYR A 95 -0.29 -4.92 -1.08
N GLN A 96 -0.41 -5.88 -2.00
CA GLN A 96 -0.98 -5.62 -3.32
C GLN A 96 -2.46 -5.25 -3.22
N SER A 97 -3.23 -5.92 -2.36
CA SER A 97 -4.64 -5.58 -2.14
C SER A 97 -4.81 -4.21 -1.48
N LEU A 98 -3.99 -3.87 -0.47
CA LEU A 98 -3.97 -2.54 0.17
C LEU A 98 -3.58 -1.45 -0.82
N HIS A 99 -2.55 -1.68 -1.64
CA HIS A 99 -2.09 -0.73 -2.64
C HIS A 99 -3.16 -0.47 -3.72
N LEU A 100 -3.79 -1.54 -4.23
CA LEU A 100 -4.90 -1.42 -5.18
C LEU A 100 -6.12 -0.77 -4.52
N GLY A 101 -6.40 -1.09 -3.26
CA GLY A 101 -7.45 -0.50 -2.44
C GLY A 101 -7.25 1.00 -2.27
N LEU A 102 -6.04 1.46 -1.93
CA LEU A 102 -5.72 2.88 -1.81
C LEU A 102 -5.89 3.61 -3.15
N ARG A 103 -5.45 3.01 -4.27
CA ARG A 103 -5.67 3.59 -5.60
C ARG A 103 -7.15 3.69 -5.93
N ASN A 104 -7.93 2.65 -5.64
CA ASN A 104 -9.36 2.63 -5.92
C ASN A 104 -10.12 3.62 -5.02
N ALA A 105 -9.82 3.65 -3.73
CA ALA A 105 -10.41 4.61 -2.79
C ALA A 105 -10.13 6.06 -3.20
N ASN A 106 -8.90 6.38 -3.63
CA ASN A 106 -8.58 7.71 -4.16
C ASN A 106 -9.36 8.05 -5.44
N LEU A 107 -9.55 7.08 -6.36
CA LEU A 107 -10.37 7.29 -7.55
C LEU A 107 -11.86 7.45 -7.21
N GLN A 108 -12.36 6.67 -6.26
CA GLN A 108 -13.74 6.72 -5.79
C GLN A 108 -14.04 8.06 -5.10
N ALA A 109 -13.14 8.52 -4.23
CA ALA A 109 -13.19 9.84 -3.62
C ALA A 109 -13.25 10.94 -4.69
N GLN A 110 -12.43 10.84 -5.74
CA GLN A 110 -12.46 11.79 -6.86
C GLN A 110 -13.80 11.78 -7.61
N ILE A 111 -14.38 10.59 -7.88
CA ILE A 111 -15.69 10.47 -8.52
C ILE A 111 -16.80 11.05 -7.64
N ASN A 112 -16.75 10.76 -6.33
CA ASN A 112 -17.72 11.24 -5.35
C ASN A 112 -17.65 12.76 -5.21
N MET A 113 -16.45 13.35 -5.11
CA MET A 113 -16.24 14.80 -5.13
C MET A 113 -16.82 15.44 -6.40
N ARG A 114 -16.58 14.85 -7.58
CA ARG A 114 -17.14 15.35 -8.85
C ARG A 114 -18.67 15.30 -8.86
N LYS A 115 -19.27 14.23 -8.34
CA LYS A 115 -20.73 14.08 -8.21
C LYS A 115 -21.30 15.09 -7.21
N ALA A 116 -20.70 15.23 -6.03
CA ALA A 116 -21.11 16.20 -5.02
C ALA A 116 -21.01 17.64 -5.53
N ALA A 117 -20.00 17.95 -6.34
CA ALA A 117 -19.88 19.24 -7.01
C ALA A 117 -20.99 19.47 -8.06
N GLN A 118 -21.36 18.43 -8.81
CA GLN A 118 -22.46 18.49 -9.78
C GLN A 118 -23.82 18.67 -9.09
N THR A 119 -24.11 17.91 -8.02
CA THR A 119 -25.37 18.05 -7.28
C THR A 119 -25.47 19.40 -6.60
N LYS A 120 -24.37 19.93 -6.01
CA LYS A 120 -24.34 21.29 -5.47
C LYS A 120 -24.56 22.33 -6.57
N ARG A 121 -23.99 22.14 -7.75
CA ARG A 121 -24.23 22.99 -8.92
C ARG A 121 -25.70 22.95 -9.34
N GLU A 122 -26.32 21.77 -9.40
CA GLU A 122 -27.74 21.61 -9.72
C GLU A 122 -28.65 22.23 -8.66
N LEU A 123 -28.29 22.13 -7.38
CA LEU A 123 -29.05 22.73 -6.28
C LEU A 123 -28.95 24.26 -6.29
N LEU A 124 -27.77 24.80 -6.59
CA LEU A 124 -27.53 26.25 -6.71
C LEU A 124 -28.08 26.86 -8.00
N LEU A 125 -28.05 26.14 -9.12
CA LEU A 125 -28.59 26.60 -10.41
C LEU A 125 -30.09 26.32 -10.56
N GLY A 126 -30.56 25.23 -9.98
CA GLY A 126 -31.94 24.79 -10.02
C GLY A 126 -32.85 25.65 -9.14
N GLY A 127 -32.28 26.32 -8.12
CA GLY A 127 -33.05 27.03 -7.13
C GLY A 127 -34.02 26.04 -6.49
N GLY A 128 -33.60 25.40 -5.40
CA GLY A 128 -34.41 24.42 -4.67
C GLY A 128 -35.88 24.81 -4.59
N GLU A 129 -36.78 23.82 -4.59
CA GLU A 129 -38.24 23.92 -4.76
C GLU A 129 -38.91 25.13 -4.05
N GLU A 130 -38.34 25.54 -2.92
CA GLU A 130 -38.73 26.69 -2.08
C GLU A 130 -38.37 28.09 -2.64
N SER A 131 -37.37 28.18 -3.50
CA SER A 131 -36.80 29.42 -4.02
C SER A 131 -37.54 29.99 -5.23
N THR A 132 -38.33 29.19 -5.97
CA THR A 132 -39.20 29.71 -7.05
C THR A 132 -40.30 30.62 -6.50
N ILE A 133 -40.80 30.32 -5.30
CA ILE A 133 -41.83 31.11 -4.61
C ILE A 133 -41.23 32.38 -4.00
N ARG A 134 -40.01 32.30 -3.46
CA ARG A 134 -39.28 33.46 -2.90
C ARG A 134 -38.73 34.41 -3.99
N ARG A 135 -38.35 33.89 -5.17
CA ARG A 135 -37.90 34.69 -6.33
C ARG A 135 -38.99 35.62 -6.85
N ARG A 136 -40.25 35.17 -6.84
CA ARG A 136 -41.41 35.99 -7.24
C ARG A 136 -41.62 37.18 -6.29
N ASN A 137 -41.27 37.05 -5.01
CA ASN A 137 -41.43 38.13 -4.02
C ASN A 137 -40.20 39.06 -3.87
N LEU A 138 -39.01 38.65 -4.34
CA LEU A 138 -37.77 39.46 -4.24
C LEU A 138 -37.41 40.24 -5.52
N GLN A 139 -38.18 40.13 -6.59
CA GLN A 139 -37.96 40.82 -7.87
C GLN A 139 -38.06 42.36 -7.83
N THR A 140 -38.38 42.98 -6.69
CA THR A 140 -38.76 44.41 -6.63
C THR A 140 -37.65 45.39 -6.22
N LYS A 141 -36.43 44.99 -5.87
CA LYS A 141 -35.44 46.03 -5.46
C LYS A 141 -33.97 45.64 -5.65
N ALA A 142 -33.39 46.11 -6.76
CA ALA A 142 -32.01 46.55 -6.98
C ALA A 142 -30.80 45.70 -6.49
N GLY A 143 -30.98 44.56 -5.83
CA GLY A 143 -29.90 43.71 -5.30
C GLY A 143 -29.55 42.51 -6.19
N MET A 144 -30.22 42.33 -7.33
CA MET A 144 -30.05 41.17 -8.22
C MET A 144 -28.77 41.18 -9.06
N THR A 145 -28.17 42.34 -9.34
CA THR A 145 -26.92 42.40 -10.12
C THR A 145 -25.72 41.91 -9.31
N ASN A 146 -25.62 42.34 -8.04
CA ASN A 146 -24.48 42.01 -7.18
C ASN A 146 -24.51 40.54 -6.70
N ALA A 147 -25.69 39.97 -6.46
CA ALA A 147 -25.83 38.58 -6.03
C ALA A 147 -25.56 37.57 -7.16
N SER A 148 -25.94 37.88 -8.40
CA SER A 148 -25.61 37.04 -9.56
C SER A 148 -24.13 37.11 -9.94
N GLU A 149 -23.49 38.27 -9.76
CA GLU A 149 -22.04 38.43 -9.94
C GLU A 149 -21.25 37.66 -8.86
N SER A 150 -21.65 37.74 -7.59
CA SER A 150 -21.00 37.01 -6.49
C SER A 150 -21.18 35.48 -6.60
N ILE A 151 -22.32 34.99 -7.10
CA ILE A 151 -22.54 33.56 -7.36
C ILE A 151 -21.65 33.08 -8.52
N THR A 152 -21.52 33.88 -9.58
CA THR A 152 -20.66 33.55 -10.72
C THR A 152 -19.18 33.56 -10.34
N GLU A 153 -18.76 34.52 -9.51
CA GLU A 153 -17.39 34.58 -8.98
C GLU A 153 -17.08 33.38 -8.08
N SER A 154 -18.02 33.01 -7.19
CA SER A 154 -17.88 31.84 -6.30
C SER A 154 -17.77 30.53 -7.10
N LEU A 155 -18.57 30.37 -8.16
CA LEU A 155 -18.47 29.21 -9.07
C LEU A 155 -17.14 29.18 -9.84
N ARG A 156 -16.66 30.34 -10.29
CA ARG A 156 -15.36 30.45 -10.95
C ARG A 156 -14.24 30.05 -10.01
N ARG A 157 -14.29 30.49 -8.74
CA ARG A 157 -13.35 30.12 -7.68
C ARG A 157 -13.39 28.62 -7.37
N ILE A 158 -14.58 28.04 -7.20
CA ILE A 158 -14.74 26.59 -6.96
C ILE A 158 -14.19 25.76 -8.13
N ARG A 159 -14.44 26.18 -9.37
CA ARG A 159 -13.89 25.51 -10.56
C ARG A 159 -12.36 25.50 -10.55
N GLN A 160 -11.74 26.63 -10.21
CA GLN A 160 -10.28 26.74 -10.17
C GLN A 160 -9.66 25.83 -9.10
N LEU A 161 -10.25 25.79 -7.90
CA LEU A 161 -9.80 24.92 -6.82
C LEU A 161 -9.96 23.44 -7.17
N MET A 162 -11.05 23.05 -7.81
CA MET A 162 -11.29 21.67 -8.23
C MET A 162 -10.35 21.21 -9.35
N VAL A 163 -10.01 22.07 -10.31
CA VAL A 163 -9.03 21.74 -11.34
C VAL A 163 -7.66 21.51 -10.71
N GLN A 164 -7.28 22.36 -9.75
CA GLN A 164 -6.06 22.21 -8.99
C GLN A 164 -6.02 20.90 -8.17
N GLU A 165 -7.14 20.49 -7.58
CA GLU A 165 -7.25 19.23 -6.83
C GLU A 165 -7.12 17.99 -7.73
N VAL A 166 -7.72 18.02 -8.93
CA VAL A 166 -7.60 16.94 -9.90
C VAL A 166 -6.17 16.81 -10.41
N GLU A 167 -5.53 17.91 -10.82
CA GLU A 167 -4.15 17.91 -11.30
C GLU A 167 -3.16 17.43 -10.21
N ARG A 168 -3.38 17.84 -8.96
CA ARG A 168 -2.56 17.41 -7.82
C ARG A 168 -2.75 15.93 -7.51
N SER A 169 -3.99 15.42 -7.59
CA SER A 169 -4.29 14.00 -7.38
C SER A 169 -3.66 13.12 -8.48
N GLU A 170 -3.71 13.55 -9.74
CA GLU A 170 -3.04 12.87 -10.86
C GLU A 170 -1.52 12.82 -10.67
N TYR A 171 -0.92 13.90 -10.18
CA TYR A 171 0.50 13.93 -9.82
C TYR A 171 0.83 12.91 -8.72
N THR A 172 0.03 12.82 -7.65
CA THR A 172 0.26 11.83 -6.59
C THR A 172 0.15 10.38 -7.10
N LEU A 173 -0.81 10.09 -7.98
CA LEU A 173 -0.94 8.77 -8.61
C LEU A 173 0.25 8.45 -9.52
N ALA A 174 0.75 9.43 -10.28
CA ALA A 174 1.94 9.27 -11.12
C ALA A 174 3.20 9.00 -10.29
N THR A 175 3.39 9.72 -9.18
CA THR A 175 4.52 9.47 -8.26
C THR A 175 4.45 8.08 -7.62
N LEU A 176 3.25 7.57 -7.32
CA LEU A 176 3.09 6.20 -6.82
C LEU A 176 3.50 5.18 -7.89
N ASP A 177 3.12 5.38 -9.15
CA ASP A 177 3.48 4.48 -10.24
C ASP A 177 5.00 4.46 -10.49
N GLU A 178 5.63 5.63 -10.47
CA GLU A 178 7.09 5.76 -10.61
C GLU A 178 7.86 5.09 -9.46
N LEU A 179 7.47 5.37 -8.20
CA LEU A 179 8.08 4.74 -7.02
C LEU A 179 7.91 3.21 -7.06
N THR A 180 6.77 2.71 -7.53
CA THR A 180 6.52 1.28 -7.70
C THR A 180 7.40 0.68 -8.80
N GLY A 181 7.61 1.41 -9.90
CA GLY A 181 8.50 1.00 -11.00
C GLY A 181 9.95 0.85 -10.55
N VAL A 182 10.47 1.83 -9.81
CA VAL A 182 11.83 1.82 -9.25
C VAL A 182 12.00 0.68 -8.24
N LEU A 183 11.05 0.49 -7.32
CA LEU A 183 11.10 -0.60 -6.34
C LEU A 183 10.99 -1.98 -6.99
N LYS A 184 10.19 -2.13 -8.05
CA LYS A 184 10.06 -3.39 -8.80
C LYS A 184 11.37 -3.74 -9.49
N LYS A 185 12.09 -2.75 -10.01
CA LYS A 185 13.44 -2.92 -10.58
C LYS A 185 14.42 -3.37 -9.50
N ALA A 186 14.45 -2.70 -8.34
CA ALA A 186 15.29 -3.09 -7.21
C ALA A 186 14.97 -4.51 -6.69
N GLU A 187 13.68 -4.88 -6.61
CA GLU A 187 13.25 -6.25 -6.25
C GLU A 187 13.77 -7.28 -7.27
N SER A 188 13.71 -6.96 -8.57
CA SER A 188 14.16 -7.88 -9.63
C SER A 188 15.67 -8.11 -9.60
N GLU A 189 16.44 -7.05 -9.31
CA GLU A 189 17.89 -7.11 -9.16
C GLU A 189 18.27 -7.95 -7.92
N TYR A 190 17.57 -7.74 -6.81
CA TYR A 190 17.77 -8.51 -5.58
C TYR A 190 17.39 -9.99 -5.72
N LYS A 191 16.31 -10.30 -6.45
CA LYS A 191 15.95 -11.69 -6.80
C LYS A 191 17.03 -12.38 -7.64
N GLY A 192 17.69 -11.64 -8.53
CA GLY A 192 18.86 -12.10 -9.26
C GLY A 192 19.97 -12.57 -8.30
N HIS A 193 20.31 -11.75 -7.30
CA HIS A 193 21.30 -12.10 -6.28
C HIS A 193 20.86 -13.29 -5.41
N ARG A 194 19.58 -13.38 -5.05
CA ARG A 194 19.02 -14.52 -4.29
C ARG A 194 19.17 -15.85 -5.03
N SER A 195 18.92 -15.86 -6.35
CA SER A 195 19.08 -17.07 -7.16
C SER A 195 20.54 -17.56 -7.16
N LEU A 196 21.50 -16.63 -7.22
CA LEU A 196 22.92 -16.96 -7.15
C LEU A 196 23.31 -17.51 -5.78
N LEU A 197 22.88 -16.87 -4.68
CA LEU A 197 23.18 -17.33 -3.32
C LEU A 197 22.59 -18.71 -3.01
N MET A 198 21.36 -18.99 -3.44
CA MET A 198 20.77 -20.33 -3.30
C MET A 198 21.57 -21.38 -4.07
N ARG A 199 22.07 -21.04 -5.26
CA ARG A 199 22.92 -21.93 -6.05
C ARG A 199 24.24 -22.22 -5.32
N THR A 200 24.84 -21.22 -4.70
CA THR A 200 26.04 -21.38 -3.86
C THR A 200 25.76 -22.23 -2.62
N LYS A 201 24.65 -21.98 -1.91
CA LYS A 201 24.24 -22.78 -0.74
C LYS A 201 23.99 -24.24 -1.11
N ASN A 202 23.35 -24.49 -2.26
CA ASN A 202 23.11 -25.85 -2.73
C ASN A 202 24.42 -26.55 -3.11
N LEU A 203 25.38 -25.83 -3.71
CA LEU A 203 26.73 -26.33 -3.99
C LEU A 203 27.51 -26.67 -2.71
N ILE A 204 27.43 -25.80 -1.69
CA ILE A 204 28.06 -26.03 -0.38
C ILE A 204 27.43 -27.24 0.31
N SER A 205 26.10 -27.37 0.23
CA SER A 205 25.36 -28.51 0.79
C SER A 205 25.76 -29.83 0.12
N THR A 206 25.87 -29.86 -1.22
CA THR A 206 26.31 -31.06 -1.94
C THR A 206 27.77 -31.40 -1.63
N MET A 207 28.66 -30.42 -1.48
CA MET A 207 30.04 -30.66 -1.03
C MET A 207 30.09 -31.28 0.37
N ARG A 208 29.32 -30.75 1.32
CA ARG A 208 29.26 -31.30 2.69
C ARG A 208 28.72 -32.73 2.71
N HIS A 209 27.73 -33.04 1.88
CA HIS A 209 27.20 -34.40 1.77
C HIS A 209 28.20 -35.36 1.14
N GLN A 210 29.01 -34.93 0.16
CA GLN A 210 30.09 -35.73 -0.38
C GLN A 210 31.14 -36.06 0.68
N ASP A 211 31.59 -35.08 1.48
CA ASP A 211 32.57 -35.33 2.55
C ASP A 211 32.05 -36.30 3.61
N VAL A 212 30.76 -36.21 3.95
CA VAL A 212 30.12 -37.12 4.93
C VAL A 212 29.99 -38.53 4.36
N LEU A 213 29.57 -38.67 3.10
CA LEU A 213 29.47 -39.98 2.45
C LEU A 213 30.84 -40.63 2.30
N ASP A 214 31.88 -39.88 1.96
CA ASP A 214 33.24 -40.40 1.83
C ASP A 214 33.78 -40.91 3.18
N ARG A 215 33.51 -40.17 4.26
CA ARG A 215 33.84 -40.59 5.63
C ARG A 215 33.08 -41.86 6.06
N LEU A 216 31.83 -42.00 5.64
CA LEU A 216 31.01 -43.17 5.92
C LEU A 216 31.50 -44.39 5.15
N ILE A 217 31.86 -44.22 3.87
CA ILE A 217 32.47 -45.28 3.04
C ILE A 217 33.80 -45.75 3.65
N LEU A 218 34.65 -44.81 4.09
CA LEU A 218 35.89 -45.13 4.80
C LEU A 218 35.65 -45.94 6.07
N LEU A 219 34.65 -45.56 6.88
CA LEU A 219 34.33 -46.24 8.14
C LEU A 219 33.75 -47.65 7.90
N VAL A 220 32.85 -47.79 6.93
CA VAL A 220 32.30 -49.09 6.53
C VAL A 220 33.39 -49.99 5.95
N GLY A 221 34.26 -49.45 5.10
CA GLY A 221 35.40 -50.18 4.54
C GLY A 221 36.37 -50.66 5.63
N PHE A 222 36.66 -49.81 6.62
CA PHE A 222 37.49 -50.17 7.76
C PHE A 222 36.86 -51.27 8.63
N LEU A 223 35.54 -51.22 8.86
CA LEU A 223 34.81 -52.26 9.59
C LEU A 223 34.84 -53.60 8.86
N LEU A 224 34.60 -53.61 7.54
CA LEU A 224 34.67 -54.83 6.74
C LEU A 224 36.08 -55.42 6.72
N PHE A 225 37.11 -54.58 6.60
CA PHE A 225 38.51 -55.03 6.65
C PHE A 225 38.85 -55.65 8.02
N SER A 226 38.47 -54.99 9.12
CA SER A 226 38.68 -55.54 10.46
C SER A 226 37.95 -56.86 10.67
N CYS A 227 36.73 -57.00 10.13
CA CYS A 227 35.94 -58.23 10.23
C CYS A 227 36.47 -59.38 9.35
N ALA A 228 37.26 -59.09 8.32
CA ALA A 228 37.88 -60.10 7.46
C ALA A 228 39.27 -60.53 7.95
N VAL A 229 39.95 -59.69 8.74
CA VAL A 229 41.28 -59.95 9.33
C VAL A 229 41.19 -60.71 10.66
N PHE A 230 40.09 -60.55 11.40
CA PHE A 230 39.76 -61.35 12.59
C PHE A 230 39.05 -62.65 12.20
#